data_AF-A0A8J7G5E8-F1
#
_entry.id   AF-A0A8J7G5E8-F1
#
_cell.length_a   1.000
_cell.length_b   1.000
_cell.length_c   1.000
_cell.angle_alpha   90.00
_cell.angle_beta   90.00
_cell.angle_gamma   90.00
#
_symmetry.space_group_name_H-M   'P 1'
#
loop_
_entity.id
_entity.type
_entity.pdbx_description
1 polymer ?
#
loop_
_entity_poly.entity_id
_entity_poly.type
_entity_poly.pdbx_seq_one_letter_code
_entity_poly.pdbx_strand_id
1 'polypeptide(L)'
;MPLTYPCVCCGYLTLQSPPGSHDICPICGWQDDLVPLRWPDQAGGANTTSLIQAQQNYRDIGASDEQQLGHERADPADYDRAPHWRPINPRRDRFEPSGAQLAPWPEDRTVLYWWRHRDPAAWRRDAPVPLTVDDDTSQALQFAEAVRQMTSAVSPADRDNLSGMAMDFDCYLWHCPTLDTVTVTVTTSSDPARQITAACTAHRSASPALVAQDLRNVWLNYLRYQYREAHLLRQTATTVELDCITQASEDTYYITGLITVRWE
;
A
#
# COMPACT_ATOMS: atom_id res chain seq x y z
N MET A 1 9.85 8.17 -32.81
CA MET A 1 10.16 6.75 -32.55
C MET A 1 8.91 6.11 -31.97
N PRO A 2 8.58 4.85 -32.32
CA PRO A 2 7.46 4.16 -31.69
C PRO A 2 7.68 4.13 -30.17
N LEU A 3 6.60 4.34 -29.40
CA LEU A 3 6.64 4.23 -27.95
C LEU A 3 6.92 2.79 -27.58
N THR A 4 7.98 2.54 -26.81
CA THR A 4 8.27 1.22 -26.25
C THR A 4 7.73 1.11 -24.84
N TYR A 5 7.11 -0.04 -24.55
CA TYR A 5 6.53 -0.36 -23.26
C TYR A 5 7.40 -1.38 -22.53
N PRO A 6 7.48 -1.29 -21.19
CA PRO A 6 8.27 -2.22 -20.40
C PRO A 6 7.63 -3.60 -20.37
N CYS A 7 8.46 -4.62 -20.55
CA CYS A 7 8.12 -5.96 -20.10
C CYS A 7 7.99 -5.98 -18.57
N VAL A 8 6.85 -6.44 -18.06
CA VAL A 8 6.56 -6.53 -16.62
C VAL A 8 7.46 -7.55 -15.90
N CYS A 9 7.98 -8.54 -16.62
CA CYS A 9 8.85 -9.58 -16.08
C CYS A 9 10.31 -9.10 -15.90
N CYS A 10 10.94 -8.54 -16.92
CA CYS A 10 12.36 -8.16 -16.86
C CYS A 10 12.61 -6.64 -16.70
N GLY A 11 11.61 -5.82 -17.01
CA GLY A 11 11.66 -4.36 -16.90
C GLY A 11 12.25 -3.63 -18.10
N TYR A 12 12.71 -4.33 -19.14
CA TYR A 12 13.26 -3.71 -20.35
C TYR A 12 12.17 -3.21 -21.29
N LEU A 13 12.44 -2.10 -21.98
CA LEU A 13 11.53 -1.45 -22.93
C LEU A 13 11.52 -2.18 -24.27
N THR A 14 10.85 -3.33 -24.33
CA THR A 14 10.87 -4.21 -25.51
C THR A 14 9.56 -4.28 -26.29
N LEU A 15 8.43 -3.92 -25.67
CA LEU A 15 7.10 -4.13 -26.25
C LEU A 15 6.70 -2.93 -27.12
N GLN A 16 6.05 -3.15 -28.26
CA GLN A 16 5.68 -2.06 -29.19
C GLN A 16 4.28 -1.51 -28.92
N SER A 17 3.48 -2.25 -28.14
CA SER A 17 2.09 -1.94 -27.84
C SER A 17 1.87 -1.81 -26.33
N PRO A 18 0.80 -1.10 -25.91
CA PRO A 18 0.41 -1.01 -24.49
C PRO A 18 0.11 -2.38 -23.86
N PRO A 19 0.04 -2.48 -22.52
CA PRO A 19 -0.25 -3.72 -21.82
C PRO A 19 -1.46 -4.50 -22.34
N GLY A 20 -1.33 -5.82 -22.37
CA GLY A 20 -2.32 -6.74 -22.96
C GLY A 20 -2.18 -6.87 -24.46
N SER A 21 -0.99 -6.63 -25.00
CA SER A 21 -0.69 -6.71 -26.43
C SER A 21 -0.50 -8.13 -26.94
N HIS A 22 -0.15 -9.06 -26.05
CA HIS A 22 0.34 -10.41 -26.39
C HIS A 22 1.69 -10.40 -27.11
N ASP A 23 2.42 -9.27 -27.11
CA ASP A 23 3.80 -9.20 -27.56
C ASP A 23 4.68 -10.09 -26.65
N ILE A 24 5.60 -10.85 -27.24
CA ILE A 24 6.57 -11.67 -26.50
C ILE A 24 7.84 -10.85 -26.29
N CYS A 25 8.29 -10.73 -25.05
CA CYS A 25 9.53 -10.07 -24.73
C CYS A 25 10.72 -10.86 -25.30
N PRO A 26 11.54 -10.29 -26.20
CA PRO A 26 12.67 -10.99 -26.81
C PRO A 26 13.81 -11.28 -25.83
N ILE A 27 13.84 -10.62 -24.68
CA ILE A 27 14.88 -10.81 -23.65
C ILE A 27 14.55 -12.00 -22.75
N CYS A 28 13.34 -12.00 -22.17
CA CYS A 28 12.99 -12.98 -21.14
C CYS A 28 11.99 -14.05 -21.62
N GLY A 29 11.31 -13.85 -22.75
CA GLY A 29 10.30 -14.77 -23.28
C GLY A 29 8.90 -14.60 -22.67
N TRP A 30 8.70 -13.65 -21.77
CA TRP A 30 7.38 -13.37 -21.20
C TRP A 30 6.41 -12.80 -22.26
N GLN A 31 5.24 -13.42 -22.40
CA GLN A 31 4.16 -12.92 -23.24
C GLN A 31 3.31 -11.90 -22.47
N ASP A 32 3.15 -10.70 -23.02
CA ASP A 32 2.42 -9.60 -22.39
C ASP A 32 0.91 -9.89 -22.27
N ASP A 33 0.38 -9.83 -21.06
CA ASP A 33 -1.02 -10.12 -20.73
C ASP A 33 -1.47 -9.17 -19.59
N LEU A 34 -2.75 -8.82 -19.56
CA LEU A 34 -3.35 -8.01 -18.50
C LEU A 34 -3.65 -8.79 -17.23
N VAL A 35 -3.96 -10.07 -17.34
CA VAL A 35 -4.34 -10.91 -16.19
C VAL A 35 -3.24 -10.89 -15.12
N PRO A 36 -1.94 -11.08 -15.46
CA PRO A 36 -0.87 -11.08 -14.46
C PRO A 36 -0.55 -9.68 -13.89
N LEU A 37 -0.99 -8.60 -14.53
CA LEU A 37 -0.91 -7.25 -13.96
C LEU A 37 -1.91 -7.03 -12.83
N ARG A 38 -3.04 -7.77 -12.85
CA ARG A 38 -4.09 -7.69 -11.82
C ARG A 38 -3.93 -8.76 -10.75
N TRP A 39 -3.57 -9.97 -11.13
CA TRP A 39 -3.39 -11.13 -10.24
C TRP A 39 -2.04 -11.80 -10.52
N PRO A 40 -0.92 -11.23 -10.02
CA PRO A 40 0.43 -11.63 -10.38
C PRO A 40 0.88 -12.98 -9.79
N ASP A 41 0.10 -13.53 -8.86
CA ASP A 41 0.26 -14.85 -8.26
C ASP A 41 -0.42 -15.96 -9.08
N GLN A 42 -1.33 -15.61 -10.00
CA GLN A 42 -1.97 -16.60 -10.87
C GLN A 42 -0.98 -17.12 -11.93
N ALA A 43 -0.89 -18.44 -12.03
CA ALA A 43 -0.17 -19.15 -13.07
C ALA A 43 -1.15 -19.71 -14.12
N GLY A 44 -0.64 -19.97 -15.32
CA GLY A 44 -1.44 -20.44 -16.46
C GLY A 44 -1.96 -19.29 -17.33
N GLY A 45 -2.61 -19.64 -18.44
CA GLY A 45 -3.00 -18.69 -19.48
C GLY A 45 -1.92 -18.56 -20.56
N ALA A 46 -1.54 -17.34 -20.92
CA ALA A 46 -0.51 -17.06 -21.93
C ALA A 46 0.91 -17.50 -21.51
N ASN A 47 1.18 -17.54 -20.20
CA ASN A 47 2.45 -17.95 -19.63
C ASN A 47 2.24 -19.14 -18.69
N THR A 48 3.17 -20.11 -18.67
CA THR A 48 3.06 -21.29 -17.80
C THR A 48 3.21 -20.93 -16.32
N THR A 49 4.07 -19.96 -16.01
CA THR A 49 4.36 -19.54 -14.64
C THR A 49 3.68 -18.21 -14.29
N SER A 50 3.52 -17.93 -13.00
CA SER A 50 2.97 -16.64 -12.54
C SER A 50 3.97 -15.51 -12.75
N LEU A 51 3.50 -14.25 -12.77
CA LEU A 51 4.41 -13.10 -12.96
C LEU A 51 5.45 -12.99 -11.83
N ILE A 52 5.06 -13.28 -10.59
CA ILE A 52 5.99 -13.29 -9.46
C ILE A 52 7.09 -14.34 -9.67
N GLN A 53 6.72 -15.53 -10.12
CA GLN A 53 7.68 -16.59 -10.38
C GLN A 53 8.54 -16.28 -11.61
N ALA A 54 7.97 -15.69 -12.66
CA ALA A 54 8.71 -15.29 -13.85
C ALA A 54 9.78 -14.23 -13.53
N GLN A 55 9.48 -13.27 -12.66
CA GLN A 55 10.46 -12.28 -12.21
C GLN A 55 11.62 -12.92 -11.43
N GLN A 56 11.34 -13.96 -10.64
CA GLN A 56 12.37 -14.73 -9.94
C GLN A 56 13.20 -15.54 -10.94
N ASN A 57 12.55 -16.24 -11.86
CA ASN A 57 13.22 -16.99 -12.92
C ASN A 57 14.12 -16.06 -13.75
N TYR A 58 13.65 -14.87 -14.12
CA TYR A 58 14.46 -13.95 -14.90
C TYR A 58 15.72 -13.52 -14.14
N ARG A 59 15.62 -13.29 -12.83
CA ARG A 59 16.78 -13.00 -11.99
C ARG A 59 17.75 -14.18 -11.93
N ASP A 60 17.24 -15.40 -11.85
CA ASP A 60 18.03 -16.60 -11.52
C ASP A 60 18.61 -17.28 -12.79
N ILE A 61 17.87 -17.28 -13.90
CA ILE A 61 18.23 -17.95 -15.16
C ILE A 61 18.18 -17.04 -16.40
N GLY A 62 17.82 -15.76 -16.24
CA GLY A 62 17.76 -14.79 -17.34
C GLY A 62 16.51 -14.94 -18.24
N ALA A 63 15.56 -15.81 -17.89
CA ALA A 63 14.34 -16.07 -18.67
C ALA A 63 13.10 -16.16 -17.77
N SER A 64 11.90 -15.93 -18.31
CA SER A 64 10.64 -16.02 -17.55
C SER A 64 10.33 -17.43 -17.07
N ASP A 65 10.82 -18.45 -17.78
CA ASP A 65 10.71 -19.85 -17.42
C ASP A 65 11.83 -20.66 -18.10
N GLU A 66 11.99 -21.92 -17.70
CA GLU A 66 13.04 -22.80 -18.24
C GLU A 66 12.83 -23.17 -19.71
N GLN A 67 11.59 -23.18 -20.22
CA GLN A 67 11.30 -23.53 -21.61
C GLN A 67 11.87 -22.47 -22.56
N GLN A 68 11.91 -21.21 -22.12
CA GLN A 68 12.51 -20.09 -22.86
C GLN A 68 14.04 -20.20 -23.03
N LEU A 69 14.73 -21.06 -22.27
CA LEU A 69 16.19 -21.22 -22.40
C LEU A 69 16.60 -21.84 -23.75
N GLY A 70 15.71 -22.60 -24.40
CA GLY A 70 15.95 -23.20 -25.70
C GLY A 70 15.72 -22.28 -26.90
N HIS A 71 15.21 -21.07 -26.67
CA HIS A 71 14.90 -20.09 -27.72
C HIS A 71 16.00 -19.03 -27.88
N GLU A 72 16.16 -18.52 -29.09
CA GLU A 72 17.02 -17.37 -29.36
C GLU A 72 16.44 -16.12 -28.66
N ARG A 73 17.28 -15.40 -27.92
CA ARG A 73 16.90 -14.25 -27.09
C ARG A 73 17.84 -13.08 -27.34
N ALA A 74 17.31 -11.87 -27.24
CA ALA A 74 18.07 -10.65 -27.42
C ALA A 74 18.94 -10.34 -26.19
N ASP A 75 20.07 -9.66 -26.40
CA ASP A 75 20.96 -9.22 -25.33
C ASP A 75 20.33 -8.04 -24.57
N PRO A 76 20.12 -8.12 -23.24
CA PRO A 76 19.63 -7.00 -22.45
C PRO A 76 20.45 -5.71 -22.58
N ALA A 77 21.74 -5.80 -22.95
CA ALA A 77 22.61 -4.64 -23.15
C ALA A 77 22.15 -3.71 -24.30
N ASP A 78 21.34 -4.23 -25.23
CA ASP A 78 20.81 -3.47 -26.36
C ASP A 78 19.54 -2.66 -26.03
N TYR A 79 19.02 -2.78 -24.80
CA TYR A 79 17.73 -2.21 -24.42
C TYR A 79 17.81 -1.36 -23.16
N ASP A 80 17.10 -0.24 -23.18
CA ASP A 80 16.87 0.56 -21.98
C ASP A 80 15.91 -0.16 -21.02
N ARG A 81 16.20 -0.03 -19.72
CA ARG A 81 15.30 -0.49 -18.67
C ARG A 81 14.37 0.63 -18.22
N ALA A 82 13.11 0.31 -17.98
CA ALA A 82 12.15 1.29 -17.49
C ALA A 82 12.62 1.91 -16.16
N PRO A 83 12.59 3.24 -16.02
CA PRO A 83 12.91 3.92 -14.78
C PRO A 83 12.09 3.37 -13.62
N HIS A 84 12.75 3.13 -12.49
CA HIS A 84 12.15 2.65 -11.24
C HIS A 84 11.49 1.27 -11.32
N TRP A 85 11.64 0.54 -12.43
CA TRP A 85 11.19 -0.84 -12.49
C TRP A 85 11.85 -1.66 -11.37
N ARG A 86 11.04 -2.51 -10.75
CA ARG A 86 11.44 -3.40 -9.68
C ARG A 86 10.56 -4.64 -9.67
N PRO A 87 11.07 -5.79 -9.19
CA PRO A 87 10.24 -6.95 -8.93
C PRO A 87 9.10 -6.62 -7.97
N ILE A 88 8.04 -7.44 -8.05
CA ILE A 88 6.93 -7.42 -7.12
C ILE A 88 7.45 -7.80 -5.74
N ASN A 89 7.09 -7.00 -4.75
CA ASN A 89 7.30 -7.30 -3.34
C ASN A 89 5.92 -7.56 -2.70
N PRO A 90 5.56 -8.83 -2.42
CA PRO A 90 4.26 -9.18 -1.83
C PRO A 90 3.99 -8.49 -0.47
N ARG A 91 5.03 -8.01 0.22
CA ARG A 91 4.88 -7.26 1.47
C ARG A 91 4.50 -5.79 1.26
N ARG A 92 4.84 -5.20 0.10
CA ARG A 92 4.57 -3.79 -0.24
C ARG A 92 3.44 -3.62 -1.24
N ASP A 93 3.42 -4.45 -2.27
CA ASP A 93 2.56 -4.28 -3.43
C ASP A 93 1.21 -4.96 -3.18
N ARG A 94 0.12 -4.22 -3.40
CA ARG A 94 -1.25 -4.69 -3.17
C ARG A 94 -1.93 -4.98 -4.50
N PHE A 95 -2.30 -6.23 -4.71
CA PHE A 95 -3.06 -6.70 -5.86
C PHE A 95 -4.46 -7.13 -5.44
N GLU A 96 -5.37 -7.29 -6.39
CA GLU A 96 -6.68 -7.86 -6.06
C GLU A 96 -6.53 -9.33 -5.65
N PRO A 97 -7.42 -9.86 -4.79
CA PRO A 97 -7.46 -11.29 -4.53
C PRO A 97 -7.69 -12.05 -5.84
N SER A 98 -6.96 -13.15 -6.04
CA SER A 98 -7.09 -14.03 -7.20
C SER A 98 -8.56 -14.33 -7.55
N GLY A 99 -8.98 -13.95 -8.77
CA GLY A 99 -10.34 -14.19 -9.27
C GLY A 99 -11.43 -13.23 -8.76
N ALA A 100 -11.11 -12.31 -7.87
CA ALA A 100 -12.00 -11.20 -7.53
C ALA A 100 -11.80 -10.08 -8.57
N GLN A 101 -12.86 -9.66 -9.26
CA GLN A 101 -12.85 -8.47 -10.13
C GLN A 101 -13.51 -7.32 -9.38
N LEU A 102 -12.75 -6.63 -8.52
CA LEU A 102 -13.28 -5.60 -7.62
C LEU A 102 -13.59 -4.27 -8.32
N ALA A 103 -13.11 -4.09 -9.55
CA ALA A 103 -13.32 -2.88 -10.37
C ALA A 103 -13.32 -3.20 -11.88
N PRO A 104 -13.88 -2.34 -12.75
CA PRO A 104 -13.68 -2.44 -14.19
C PRO A 104 -12.20 -2.32 -14.59
N TRP A 105 -11.85 -2.78 -15.79
CA TRP A 105 -10.51 -2.56 -16.34
C TRP A 105 -10.32 -1.08 -16.71
N PRO A 106 -9.17 -0.47 -16.37
CA PRO A 106 -8.90 0.92 -16.74
C PRO A 106 -8.70 1.08 -18.25
N GLU A 107 -9.12 2.22 -18.80
CA GLU A 107 -8.88 2.56 -20.21
C GLU A 107 -7.38 2.70 -20.49
N ASP A 108 -6.65 3.42 -19.63
CA ASP A 108 -5.19 3.43 -19.63
C ASP A 108 -4.66 2.25 -18.83
N ARG A 109 -4.23 1.20 -19.52
CA ARG A 109 -3.71 -0.03 -18.89
C ARG A 109 -2.32 0.15 -18.28
N THR A 110 -1.61 1.24 -18.58
CA THR A 110 -0.30 1.51 -17.98
C THR A 110 -0.42 1.87 -16.49
N VAL A 111 -1.62 2.23 -16.03
CA VAL A 111 -1.89 2.46 -14.59
C VAL A 111 -1.76 1.21 -13.73
N LEU A 112 -1.75 0.03 -14.35
CA LEU A 112 -1.57 -1.25 -13.68
C LEU A 112 -0.09 -1.56 -13.37
N TYR A 113 0.85 -0.74 -13.84
CA TYR A 113 2.26 -0.90 -13.51
C TYR A 113 2.52 -0.55 -12.03
N TRP A 114 2.60 -1.56 -11.17
CA TRP A 114 2.74 -1.43 -9.71
C TRP A 114 3.98 -0.62 -9.26
N TRP A 115 4.99 -0.48 -10.12
CA TRP A 115 6.19 0.31 -9.83
C TRP A 115 6.08 1.78 -10.24
N ARG A 116 5.13 2.14 -11.10
CA ARG A 116 4.88 3.53 -11.52
C ARG A 116 3.98 4.28 -10.55
N HIS A 117 3.17 3.57 -9.79
CA HIS A 117 2.28 4.16 -8.80
C HIS A 117 2.83 3.95 -7.40
N ARG A 118 3.33 5.04 -6.78
CA ARG A 118 3.63 5.09 -5.33
C ARG A 118 2.37 4.96 -4.47
N ASP A 119 1.19 5.11 -5.07
CA ASP A 119 -0.13 5.02 -4.43
C ASP A 119 -0.93 3.84 -5.02
N PRO A 120 -1.07 2.72 -4.29
CA PRO A 120 -1.89 1.58 -4.71
C PRO A 120 -3.37 1.91 -4.95
N ALA A 121 -3.86 3.08 -4.49
CA ALA A 121 -5.22 3.54 -4.74
C ALA A 121 -5.38 4.34 -6.04
N ALA A 122 -4.29 4.62 -6.77
CA ALA A 122 -4.33 5.48 -7.96
C ALA A 122 -5.26 4.98 -9.08
N TRP A 123 -5.38 3.67 -9.27
CA TRP A 123 -6.30 3.06 -10.25
C TRP A 123 -7.73 2.88 -9.73
N ARG A 124 -7.95 3.02 -8.40
CA ARG A 124 -9.29 3.04 -7.79
C ARG A 124 -9.97 4.40 -7.87
N ARG A 125 -9.26 5.45 -8.34
CA ARG A 125 -9.78 6.83 -8.39
C ARG A 125 -10.96 7.02 -9.34
N ASP A 126 -11.12 6.14 -10.33
CA ASP A 126 -12.23 6.20 -11.28
C ASP A 126 -13.44 5.34 -10.87
N ALA A 127 -13.35 4.62 -9.75
CA ALA A 127 -14.58 4.21 -9.07
C ALA A 127 -15.26 5.48 -8.57
N PRO A 128 -16.57 5.68 -8.77
CA PRO A 128 -17.27 6.83 -8.22
C PRO A 128 -17.10 6.80 -6.70
N VAL A 129 -16.14 7.59 -6.20
CA VAL A 129 -16.08 7.99 -4.80
C VAL A 129 -17.32 8.84 -4.62
N PRO A 130 -18.25 8.48 -3.73
CA PRO A 130 -19.31 9.40 -3.36
C PRO A 130 -18.62 10.70 -2.95
N LEU A 131 -18.88 11.79 -3.67
CA LEU A 131 -18.43 13.13 -3.31
C LEU A 131 -19.10 13.48 -1.97
N THR A 132 -18.50 13.04 -0.87
CA THR A 132 -18.75 13.64 0.43
C THR A 132 -17.92 14.90 0.46
N VAL A 133 -18.61 16.03 0.46
CA VAL A 133 -18.01 17.30 0.89
C VAL A 133 -17.53 17.04 2.32
N ASP A 134 -16.23 16.84 2.48
CA ASP A 134 -15.60 16.62 3.79
C ASP A 134 -15.67 17.91 4.60
N ASP A 135 -16.80 18.11 5.29
CA ASP A 135 -16.87 19.04 6.41
C ASP A 135 -16.12 18.39 7.58
N ASP A 136 -14.99 18.98 7.95
CA ASP A 136 -14.15 18.61 9.11
C ASP A 136 -15.01 18.39 10.38
N THR A 137 -16.11 19.14 10.48
CA THR A 137 -17.12 19.01 11.55
C THR A 137 -17.83 17.64 11.53
N SER A 138 -18.19 17.13 10.36
CA SER A 138 -18.91 15.85 10.20
C SER A 138 -18.02 14.66 10.56
N GLN A 139 -16.77 14.66 10.10
CA GLN A 139 -15.80 13.60 10.45
C GLN A 139 -15.49 13.60 11.95
N ALA A 140 -15.31 14.78 12.55
CA ALA A 140 -15.09 14.90 13.99
C ALA A 140 -16.28 14.38 14.81
N LEU A 141 -17.53 14.69 14.39
CA LEU A 141 -18.73 14.19 15.04
C LEU A 141 -18.87 12.66 14.94
N GLN A 142 -18.58 12.09 13.77
CA GLN A 142 -18.58 10.64 13.56
C GLN A 142 -17.54 9.93 14.41
N PHE A 143 -16.31 10.45 14.46
CA PHE A 143 -15.26 9.92 15.31
C PHE A 143 -15.65 9.97 16.79
N ALA A 144 -16.16 11.12 17.25
CA ALA A 144 -16.60 11.28 18.64
C ALA A 144 -17.73 10.32 19.00
N GLU A 145 -18.65 10.04 18.08
CA GLU A 145 -19.71 9.04 18.28
C GLU A 145 -19.15 7.62 18.34
N ALA A 146 -18.24 7.25 17.44
CA ALA A 146 -17.61 5.94 17.45
C ALA A 146 -16.82 5.69 18.75
N VAL A 147 -16.10 6.70 19.24
CA VAL A 147 -15.43 6.66 20.55
C VAL A 147 -16.46 6.45 21.68
N ARG A 148 -17.54 7.24 21.73
CA ARG A 148 -18.60 7.07 22.74
C ARG A 148 -19.19 5.65 22.72
N GLN A 149 -19.50 5.12 21.54
CA GLN A 149 -20.07 3.78 21.41
C GLN A 149 -19.11 2.69 21.88
N MET A 150 -17.81 2.80 21.58
CA MET A 150 -16.83 1.80 21.99
C MET A 150 -16.53 1.87 23.49
N THR A 151 -16.29 3.08 24.00
CA THR A 151 -15.96 3.33 25.42
C THR A 151 -17.10 3.06 26.39
N SER A 152 -18.36 3.12 25.93
CA SER A 152 -19.53 2.73 26.74
C SER A 152 -19.80 1.23 26.73
N ALA A 153 -19.29 0.50 25.74
CA ALA A 153 -19.50 -0.94 25.59
C ALA A 153 -18.42 -1.79 26.26
N VAL A 154 -17.16 -1.36 26.21
CA VAL A 154 -16.01 -2.14 26.71
C VAL A 154 -15.00 -1.27 27.44
N SER A 155 -14.22 -1.88 28.33
CA SER A 155 -13.17 -1.19 29.09
C SER A 155 -11.91 -0.94 28.24
N PRO A 156 -11.12 0.10 28.55
CA PRO A 156 -9.82 0.30 27.90
C PRO A 156 -8.85 -0.85 28.21
N ALA A 157 -7.85 -1.01 27.36
CA ALA A 157 -6.76 -1.96 27.60
C ALA A 157 -6.05 -1.67 28.92
N ASP A 158 -5.63 -2.72 29.62
CA ASP A 158 -4.71 -2.56 30.74
C ASP A 158 -3.41 -1.94 30.24
N ARG A 159 -2.97 -0.88 30.91
CA ARG A 159 -1.73 -0.17 30.59
C ARG A 159 -0.51 -1.10 30.60
N ASP A 160 -0.51 -2.10 31.47
CA ASP A 160 0.60 -3.03 31.62
C ASP A 160 0.63 -4.06 30.46
N ASN A 161 -0.42 -4.08 29.63
CA ASN A 161 -0.58 -4.95 28.47
C ASN A 161 -0.59 -4.21 27.12
N LEU A 162 -0.06 -2.98 27.07
CA LEU A 162 0.03 -2.17 25.84
C LEU A 162 1.35 -2.34 25.08
N SER A 163 2.32 -3.07 25.63
CA SER A 163 3.68 -3.18 25.06
C SER A 163 3.69 -3.74 23.64
N GLY A 164 2.84 -4.72 23.34
CA GLY A 164 2.69 -5.28 21.99
C GLY A 164 2.21 -4.24 20.98
N MET A 165 1.13 -3.53 21.31
CA MET A 165 0.60 -2.49 20.43
C MET A 165 1.56 -1.31 20.29
N ALA A 166 2.29 -0.93 21.35
CA ALA A 166 3.30 0.11 21.26
C ALA A 166 4.45 -0.30 20.32
N MET A 167 4.86 -1.58 20.37
CA MET A 167 5.84 -2.15 19.43
C MET A 167 5.30 -2.13 17.99
N ASP A 168 4.02 -2.43 17.79
CA ASP A 168 3.37 -2.35 16.48
C ASP A 168 3.36 -0.91 15.93
N PHE A 169 3.06 0.09 16.77
CA PHE A 169 3.21 1.51 16.39
C PHE A 169 4.65 1.81 15.96
N ASP A 170 5.63 1.40 16.75
CA ASP A 170 7.04 1.68 16.45
C ASP A 170 7.49 1.01 15.14
N CYS A 171 7.10 -0.25 14.92
CA CYS A 171 7.46 -1.01 13.72
C CYS A 171 6.72 -0.52 12.47
N TYR A 172 5.41 -0.32 12.57
CA TYR A 172 4.58 -0.08 11.38
C TYR A 172 4.54 1.38 10.95
N LEU A 173 4.79 2.35 11.83
CA LEU A 173 4.87 3.76 11.41
C LEU A 173 5.99 4.02 10.40
N TRP A 174 7.08 3.24 10.42
CA TRP A 174 8.12 3.27 9.39
C TRP A 174 7.67 2.82 8.00
N HIS A 175 6.44 2.30 7.85
CA HIS A 175 5.83 2.10 6.54
C HIS A 175 5.29 3.41 5.93
N CYS A 176 5.31 4.53 6.67
CA CYS A 176 5.11 5.87 6.13
C CYS A 176 6.42 6.37 5.51
N PRO A 177 6.57 6.40 4.17
CA PRO A 177 7.81 6.83 3.52
C PRO A 177 8.08 8.33 3.69
N THR A 178 7.15 9.07 4.27
CA THR A 178 7.25 10.51 4.51
C THR A 178 7.82 10.86 5.89
N LEU A 179 8.05 9.88 6.77
CA LEU A 179 8.57 10.11 8.12
C LEU A 179 10.10 9.98 8.20
N ASP A 180 10.73 10.90 8.92
CA ASP A 180 12.16 10.91 9.27
C ASP A 180 12.44 10.32 10.64
N THR A 181 11.52 10.50 11.59
CA THR A 181 11.64 9.98 12.96
C THR A 181 10.30 9.44 13.45
N VAL A 182 10.38 8.45 14.34
CA VAL A 182 9.26 7.90 15.08
C VAL A 182 9.71 7.72 16.53
N THR A 183 8.91 8.18 17.48
CA THR A 183 9.11 7.96 18.91
C THR A 183 7.78 7.59 19.54
N VAL A 184 7.64 6.35 19.97
CA VAL A 184 6.42 5.84 20.58
C VAL A 184 6.53 5.86 22.10
N THR A 185 5.46 6.29 22.77
CA THR A 185 5.34 6.34 24.22
C THR A 185 3.99 5.77 24.64
N VAL A 186 4.00 4.81 25.57
CA VAL A 186 2.81 4.39 26.31
C VAL A 186 2.58 5.42 27.42
N THR A 187 1.42 6.06 27.42
CA THR A 187 1.13 7.16 28.35
C THR A 187 0.94 6.61 29.76
N THR A 188 1.53 7.29 30.75
CA THR A 188 1.39 6.91 32.17
C THR A 188 0.12 7.46 32.83
N SER A 189 -0.63 8.30 32.11
CA SER A 189 -1.90 8.88 32.53
C SER A 189 -2.97 7.80 32.68
N SER A 190 -3.88 8.00 33.63
CA SER A 190 -5.09 7.18 33.74
C SER A 190 -6.17 7.54 32.71
N ASP A 191 -5.95 8.58 31.91
CA ASP A 191 -6.87 8.99 30.85
C ASP A 191 -6.79 8.00 29.66
N PRO A 192 -7.85 7.23 29.39
CA PRO A 192 -7.85 6.25 28.31
C PRO A 192 -7.99 6.88 26.93
N ALA A 193 -8.11 8.21 26.81
CA ALA A 193 -8.21 8.87 25.51
C ALA A 193 -6.90 8.80 24.70
N ARG A 194 -5.75 8.59 25.34
CA ARG A 194 -4.42 8.58 24.68
C ARG A 194 -3.50 7.53 25.29
N GLN A 195 -3.87 6.26 25.18
CA GLN A 195 -3.08 5.17 25.76
C GLN A 195 -1.69 5.03 25.12
N ILE A 196 -1.62 5.23 23.80
CA ILE A 196 -0.36 5.24 23.04
C ILE A 196 -0.21 6.58 22.34
N THR A 197 0.98 7.15 22.37
CA THR A 197 1.32 8.35 21.60
C THR A 197 2.55 8.08 20.74
N ALA A 198 2.55 8.61 19.52
CA ALA A 198 3.71 8.57 18.64
C ALA A 198 4.04 9.99 18.16
N ALA A 199 5.23 10.47 18.51
CA ALA A 199 5.76 11.73 18.01
C ALA A 199 6.69 11.43 16.83
N CYS A 200 6.44 12.05 15.69
CA CYS A 200 7.18 11.82 14.46
C CYS A 200 7.57 13.16 13.82
N THR A 201 8.64 13.12 13.02
CA THR A 201 8.99 14.21 12.10
C THR A 201 8.82 13.75 10.66
N ALA A 202 8.40 14.64 9.77
CA ALA A 202 8.27 14.37 8.34
C ALA A 202 9.45 14.95 7.56
N HIS A 203 9.75 14.33 6.41
CA HIS A 203 10.63 14.89 5.40
C HIS A 203 10.23 16.33 5.07
N ARG A 204 11.21 17.25 5.04
CA ARG A 204 11.00 18.66 4.69
C ARG A 204 10.27 18.86 3.36
N SER A 205 10.43 17.93 2.41
CA SER A 205 9.78 17.98 1.09
C SER A 205 8.39 17.33 1.05
N ALA A 206 7.95 16.62 2.08
CA ALA A 206 6.64 15.99 2.13
C ALA A 206 5.56 17.03 2.42
N SER A 207 4.46 17.02 1.66
CA SER A 207 3.32 17.89 1.93
C SER A 207 2.48 17.34 3.09
N PRO A 208 1.77 18.20 3.85
CA PRO A 208 0.85 17.73 4.89
C PRO A 208 -0.21 16.73 4.40
N ALA A 209 -0.74 16.96 3.20
CA ALA A 209 -1.71 16.04 2.59
C ALA A 209 -1.12 14.65 2.31
N LEU A 210 0.14 14.58 1.84
CA LEU A 210 0.80 13.29 1.59
C LEU A 210 1.09 12.56 2.91
N VAL A 211 1.55 13.27 3.95
CA VAL A 211 1.75 12.69 5.28
C VAL A 211 0.43 12.16 5.85
N ALA A 212 -0.66 12.93 5.73
CA ALA A 212 -1.99 12.50 6.18
C ALA A 212 -2.47 11.24 5.44
N GLN A 213 -2.21 11.15 4.13
CA GLN A 213 -2.52 9.97 3.33
C GLN A 213 -1.69 8.75 3.77
N ASP A 214 -0.39 8.90 3.97
CA ASP A 214 0.50 7.81 4.42
C ASP A 214 0.11 7.30 5.82
N LEU A 215 -0.15 8.20 6.76
CA LEU A 215 -0.63 7.84 8.10
C LEU A 215 -1.95 7.08 8.04
N ARG A 216 -2.92 7.57 7.25
CA ARG A 216 -4.20 6.87 7.05
C ARG A 216 -3.95 5.47 6.52
N ASN A 217 -3.05 5.32 5.55
CA ASN A 217 -2.71 4.04 4.98
C ASN A 217 -2.08 3.11 6.02
N VAL A 218 -1.15 3.60 6.85
CA VAL A 218 -0.54 2.77 7.88
C VAL A 218 -1.57 2.33 8.93
N TRP A 219 -2.42 3.27 9.37
CA TRP A 219 -3.53 2.95 10.29
C TRP A 219 -4.40 1.82 9.75
N LEU A 220 -4.95 2.01 8.53
CA LEU A 220 -5.94 1.10 7.97
C LEU A 220 -5.39 -0.28 7.60
N ASN A 221 -4.08 -0.39 7.33
CA ASN A 221 -3.47 -1.62 6.83
C ASN A 221 -2.66 -2.40 7.87
N TYR A 222 -2.16 -1.75 8.93
CA TYR A 222 -1.23 -2.39 9.87
C TYR A 222 -1.60 -2.20 11.34
N LEU A 223 -2.10 -1.02 11.72
CA LEU A 223 -2.30 -0.72 13.15
C LEU A 223 -3.72 -1.02 13.65
N ARG A 224 -4.75 -0.86 12.83
CA ARG A 224 -6.11 -1.11 13.30
C ARG A 224 -6.40 -2.60 13.45
N TYR A 225 -7.12 -2.94 14.51
CA TYR A 225 -7.93 -4.14 14.49
C TYR A 225 -9.23 -3.90 13.72
N GLN A 226 -9.71 -4.93 13.02
CA GLN A 226 -10.80 -4.79 12.05
C GLN A 226 -12.20 -4.93 12.64
N TYR A 227 -12.35 -5.37 13.90
CA TYR A 227 -13.69 -5.60 14.48
C TYR A 227 -14.44 -4.30 14.74
N ARG A 228 -13.87 -3.39 15.52
CA ARG A 228 -14.32 -1.99 15.59
C ARG A 228 -13.12 -1.07 15.51
N GLU A 229 -13.23 -0.01 14.72
CA GLU A 229 -12.19 0.98 14.55
C GLU A 229 -12.80 2.35 14.21
N ALA A 230 -12.10 3.39 14.61
CA ALA A 230 -12.33 4.74 14.09
C ALA A 230 -11.04 5.54 14.17
N HIS A 231 -10.91 6.52 13.28
CA HIS A 231 -9.81 7.47 13.30
C HIS A 231 -10.29 8.86 12.87
N LEU A 232 -9.58 9.89 13.30
CA LEU A 232 -9.76 11.27 12.89
C LEU A 232 -8.40 11.84 12.48
N LEU A 233 -8.32 12.36 11.26
CA LEU A 233 -7.14 13.03 10.75
C LEU A 233 -7.36 14.54 10.77
N ARG A 234 -6.48 15.25 11.47
CA ARG A 234 -6.46 16.72 11.51
C ARG A 234 -5.15 17.20 10.91
N GLN A 235 -5.22 18.14 9.99
CA GLN A 235 -4.03 18.66 9.31
C GLN A 235 -4.00 20.18 9.32
N THR A 236 -2.80 20.71 9.48
CA THR A 236 -2.47 22.12 9.34
C THR A 236 -1.28 22.26 8.40
N ALA A 237 -0.79 23.48 8.17
CA ALA A 237 0.41 23.70 7.38
C ALA A 237 1.68 23.07 8.00
N THR A 238 1.70 22.80 9.31
CA THR A 238 2.90 22.40 10.06
C THR A 238 2.74 21.14 10.90
N THR A 239 1.54 20.57 10.94
CA THR A 239 1.22 19.42 11.80
C THR A 239 0.18 18.55 11.12
N VAL A 240 0.37 17.23 11.21
CA VAL A 240 -0.66 16.23 10.93
C VAL A 240 -0.86 15.38 12.18
N GLU A 241 -2.10 15.22 12.61
CA GLU A 241 -2.50 14.43 13.77
C GLU A 241 -3.47 13.34 13.33
N LEU A 242 -3.24 12.10 13.78
CA LEU A 242 -4.17 10.98 13.64
C LEU A 242 -4.56 10.51 15.05
N ASP A 243 -5.79 10.81 15.45
CA ASP A 243 -6.42 10.20 16.63
C ASP A 243 -7.08 8.89 16.21
N CYS A 244 -6.95 7.84 17.01
CA CYS A 244 -7.53 6.55 16.68
C CYS A 244 -8.02 5.78 17.90
N ILE A 245 -9.01 4.91 17.65
CA ILE A 245 -9.51 3.93 18.60
C ILE A 245 -9.77 2.60 17.87
N THR A 246 -9.44 1.47 18.48
CA THR A 246 -9.66 0.15 17.88
C THR A 246 -9.90 -0.95 18.91
N GLN A 247 -10.61 -2.00 18.50
CA GLN A 247 -10.93 -3.18 19.30
C GLN A 247 -10.80 -4.45 18.44
N ALA A 248 -10.25 -5.52 19.03
CA ALA A 248 -9.92 -6.77 18.32
C ALA A 248 -11.12 -7.72 18.12
N SER A 249 -12.03 -7.78 19.08
CA SER A 249 -13.26 -8.60 19.05
C SER A 249 -14.28 -8.10 20.07
N GLU A 250 -15.51 -8.63 20.02
CA GLU A 250 -16.68 -8.19 20.81
C GLU A 250 -16.39 -7.98 22.30
N ASP A 251 -15.80 -8.98 22.96
CA ASP A 251 -15.57 -9.01 24.41
C ASP A 251 -14.16 -8.55 24.84
N THR A 252 -13.42 -7.90 23.93
CA THR A 252 -12.07 -7.39 24.23
C THR A 252 -12.07 -5.92 24.60
N TYR A 253 -10.96 -5.47 25.17
CA TYR A 253 -10.71 -4.07 25.45
C TYR A 253 -10.51 -3.24 24.18
N TYR A 254 -10.73 -1.92 24.29
CA TYR A 254 -10.30 -0.99 23.25
C TYR A 254 -8.89 -0.43 23.52
N ILE A 255 -8.23 0.02 22.46
CA ILE A 255 -6.97 0.77 22.54
C ILE A 255 -7.16 2.12 21.85
N THR A 256 -6.67 3.19 22.46
CA THR A 256 -6.56 4.52 21.81
C THR A 256 -5.13 4.90 21.47
N GLY A 257 -4.97 5.70 20.43
CA GLY A 257 -3.69 6.21 19.98
C GLY A 257 -3.78 7.64 19.46
N LEU A 258 -2.67 8.38 19.60
CA LEU A 258 -2.45 9.66 18.93
C LEU A 258 -1.10 9.67 18.24
N ILE A 259 -1.09 9.84 16.92
CA ILE A 259 0.13 10.06 16.14
C ILE A 259 0.20 11.54 15.81
N THR A 260 1.31 12.19 16.14
CA THR A 260 1.58 13.60 15.81
C THR A 260 2.82 13.68 14.94
N VAL A 261 2.67 14.24 13.73
CA VAL A 261 3.76 14.46 12.79
C VAL A 261 3.99 15.96 12.64
N ARG A 262 5.26 16.39 12.74
CA ARG A 262 5.68 17.78 12.56
C ARG A 262 6.81 17.88 11.53
N TRP A 263 7.04 19.09 11.03
CA TRP A 263 8.18 19.40 10.17
C TRP A 263 9.22 20.16 11.00
N GLU A 264 10.46 19.69 10.99
CA GLU A 264 11.63 20.42 11.51
C GLU A 264 12.34 21.16 10.39
#